data_AF-A0A0S7BSN7-F1
#
_entry.id   AF-A0A0S7BSN7-F1
#
_cell.length_a   1.000
_cell.length_b   1.000
_cell.length_c   1.000
_cell.angle_alpha   90.00
_cell.angle_beta   90.00
_cell.angle_gamma   90.00
#
_symmetry.space_group_name_H-M   'P 1'
#
loop_
_entity.id
_entity.type
_entity.pdbx_description
1 polymer ?
#
loop_
_entity_poly.entity_id
_entity_poly.type
_entity_poly.pdbx_seq_one_letter_code
_entity_poly.pdbx_strand_id
1 'polypeptide(L)'
;MLDLIKPSLTNPHKTMKILLSIIAACITSIPYGQPAFPGFLQGTWKTENRDTYEHWDKLNESSLKGFAYKLEEGRIRVTEYLEIGRKNQDVVYTATLADQNQGEGVDFKLVAAEGVWNFVNPVHDFPQKIVYRELSANEIFVEVSDGAGKGFSYKMIRQYVQDTTSANPAYDAALAGRLGGDDYGMKSYFLVILKTGSNTTAERELITNSFRGHLDNISRLVEENKLVVAGPMGKNELQYRGIFILHNIPSEDEARALLLTDPAIKNGLLDYELFSWYGSAALPEYLPASEKIWKLKP
;
A
#
# COMPACT_ATOMS: atom_id res chain seq x y z
N MET A 1 77.50 40.29 15.84
CA MET A 1 78.01 41.45 15.10
C MET A 1 78.91 40.91 14.01
N LEU A 2 78.69 41.35 12.77
CA LEU A 2 79.31 40.91 11.49
C LEU A 2 78.93 39.51 11.00
N ASP A 3 78.84 39.19 9.72
CA ASP A 3 78.45 39.90 8.49
C ASP A 3 78.53 38.85 7.35
N LEU A 4 77.69 39.02 6.33
CA LEU A 4 77.95 38.76 4.89
C LEU A 4 78.33 37.35 4.34
N ILE A 5 77.40 36.82 3.51
CA ILE A 5 77.53 36.43 2.08
C ILE A 5 78.42 35.21 1.65
N LYS A 6 77.72 34.14 1.19
CA LYS A 6 77.78 33.31 -0.07
C LYS A 6 79.14 33.03 -0.78
N PRO A 7 79.35 31.93 -1.58
CA PRO A 7 78.44 31.33 -2.60
C PRO A 7 78.47 29.76 -2.71
N SER A 8 77.42 29.06 -3.16
CA SER A 8 77.02 28.73 -4.54
C SER A 8 78.09 28.06 -5.43
N LEU A 9 77.82 26.83 -5.91
CA LEU A 9 78.06 26.32 -7.28
C LEU A 9 77.48 24.88 -7.38
N THR A 10 76.36 24.68 -8.11
CA THR A 10 76.23 23.97 -9.42
C THR A 10 76.61 22.48 -9.37
N ASN A 11 75.88 21.50 -9.92
CA ASN A 11 75.30 21.42 -11.28
C ASN A 11 74.48 20.08 -11.42
N PRO A 12 74.03 19.58 -12.59
CA PRO A 12 72.63 19.66 -13.03
C PRO A 12 72.00 18.32 -13.51
N HIS A 13 70.76 18.42 -14.00
CA HIS A 13 70.06 17.54 -14.96
C HIS A 13 69.57 16.14 -14.52
N LYS A 14 68.25 16.05 -14.32
CA LYS A 14 67.45 15.02 -14.99
C LYS A 14 66.07 15.57 -15.37
N THR A 15 65.85 15.67 -16.67
CA THR A 15 64.59 16.00 -17.34
C THR A 15 63.51 15.00 -16.95
N MET A 16 62.44 15.48 -16.30
CA MET A 16 61.24 14.68 -16.03
C MET A 16 60.09 15.17 -16.92
N LYS A 17 59.72 14.34 -17.89
CA LYS A 17 58.54 14.55 -18.74
C LYS A 17 57.30 14.42 -17.84
N ILE A 18 56.52 15.49 -17.73
CA ILE A 18 55.22 15.48 -17.06
C ILE A 18 54.21 14.86 -18.03
N LEU A 19 53.75 13.66 -17.72
CA LEU A 19 52.63 13.00 -18.41
C LEU A 19 51.35 13.37 -17.64
N LEU A 20 50.56 14.29 -18.19
CA LEU A 20 49.24 14.64 -17.65
C LEU A 20 48.27 13.48 -17.96
N SER A 21 48.05 12.59 -16.99
CA SER A 21 46.99 11.59 -17.07
C SER A 21 45.71 12.20 -16.50
N ILE A 22 44.77 12.57 -17.37
CA ILE A 22 43.42 12.98 -16.98
C ILE A 22 42.69 11.69 -16.58
N ILE A 23 42.60 11.44 -15.26
CA ILE A 23 41.70 10.41 -14.72
C ILE A 23 40.30 11.04 -14.75
N ALA A 24 39.53 10.70 -15.77
CA ALA A 24 38.09 10.91 -15.75
C ALA A 24 37.50 9.96 -14.71
N ALA A 25 37.25 10.48 -13.50
CA ALA A 25 36.44 9.79 -12.52
C ALA A 25 35.01 9.71 -13.07
N CYS A 26 34.69 8.60 -13.75
CA CYS A 26 33.31 8.20 -13.96
C CYS A 26 32.73 7.90 -12.57
N ILE A 27 32.11 8.91 -11.97
CA ILE A 27 31.17 8.69 -10.88
C ILE A 27 29.99 7.99 -11.52
N THR A 28 30.03 6.65 -11.53
CA THR A 28 28.84 5.86 -11.79
C THR A 28 27.91 6.15 -10.62
N SER A 29 26.89 6.98 -10.84
CA SER A 29 25.74 6.99 -9.96
C SER A 29 25.22 5.57 -9.94
N ILE A 30 25.38 4.88 -8.80
CA ILE A 30 24.70 3.62 -8.56
C ILE A 30 23.21 3.98 -8.69
N PRO A 31 22.46 3.44 -9.68
CA PRO A 31 21.02 3.60 -9.65
C PRO A 31 20.58 3.03 -8.32
N TYR A 32 20.00 3.87 -7.47
CA TYR A 32 19.35 3.43 -6.24
C TYR A 32 18.28 2.42 -6.68
N GLY A 33 18.63 1.13 -6.59
CA GLY A 33 17.68 0.07 -6.83
C GLY A 33 16.51 0.31 -5.89
N GLN A 34 15.30 0.21 -6.42
CA GLN A 34 14.11 0.27 -5.58
C GLN A 34 14.29 -0.79 -4.48
N PRO A 35 14.14 -0.45 -3.18
CA PRO A 35 14.29 -1.44 -2.12
C PRO A 35 13.36 -2.61 -2.42
N ALA A 36 13.93 -3.82 -2.43
CA ALA A 36 13.19 -5.02 -2.76
C ALA A 36 12.00 -5.17 -1.80
N PHE A 37 10.85 -5.51 -2.34
CA PHE A 37 9.65 -5.75 -1.56
C PHE A 37 9.76 -7.12 -0.85
N PRO A 38 9.34 -7.30 0.42
CA PRO A 38 9.55 -8.54 1.17
C PRO A 38 8.58 -9.66 0.76
N GLY A 39 8.59 -10.04 -0.51
CA GLY A 39 7.68 -11.06 -1.07
C GLY A 39 7.80 -12.43 -0.40
N PHE A 40 8.94 -12.75 0.22
CA PHE A 40 9.13 -14.00 0.96
C PHE A 40 8.11 -14.18 2.10
N LEU A 41 7.56 -13.08 2.65
CA LEU A 41 6.57 -13.12 3.72
C LEU A 41 5.23 -13.70 3.30
N GLN A 42 4.91 -13.79 2.00
CA GLN A 42 3.62 -14.31 1.54
C GLN A 42 3.33 -15.70 2.13
N GLY A 43 2.11 -15.89 2.63
CA GLY A 43 1.61 -17.12 3.25
C GLY A 43 1.47 -17.05 4.77
N THR A 44 1.24 -18.21 5.39
CA THR A 44 1.03 -18.35 6.84
C THR A 44 2.31 -18.75 7.55
N TRP A 45 2.59 -18.09 8.66
CA TRP A 45 3.75 -18.31 9.51
C TRP A 45 3.29 -18.53 10.95
N LYS A 46 3.82 -19.56 11.61
CA LYS A 46 3.57 -19.84 13.02
C LYS A 46 4.81 -19.49 13.83
N THR A 47 4.66 -18.69 14.88
CA THR A 47 5.74 -18.45 15.83
C THR A 47 6.19 -19.77 16.47
N GLU A 48 7.49 -20.01 16.53
CA GLU A 48 8.04 -21.22 17.16
C GLU A 48 7.54 -21.34 18.61
N ASN A 49 7.06 -22.53 18.98
CA ASN A 49 6.56 -22.85 20.33
C ASN A 49 5.39 -22.00 20.85
N ARG A 50 4.65 -21.29 19.97
CA ARG A 50 3.46 -20.51 20.35
C ARG A 50 2.34 -20.69 19.33
N ASP A 51 1.10 -20.61 19.79
CA ASP A 51 -0.08 -20.59 18.92
C ASP A 51 -0.43 -19.16 18.47
N THR A 52 0.61 -18.43 18.04
CA THR A 52 0.54 -17.13 17.38
C THR A 52 1.00 -17.28 15.95
N TYR A 53 0.30 -16.60 15.05
CA TYR A 53 0.48 -16.73 13.62
C TYR A 53 0.45 -15.36 12.96
N GLU A 54 1.11 -15.24 11.82
CA GLU A 54 0.92 -14.16 10.85
C GLU A 54 0.53 -14.77 9.51
N HIS A 55 -0.43 -14.17 8.83
CA HIS A 55 -0.75 -14.47 7.44
C HIS A 55 -0.51 -13.23 6.60
N TRP A 56 0.08 -13.41 5.41
CA TRP A 56 0.39 -12.32 4.48
C TRP A 56 -0.04 -12.68 3.05
N ASP A 57 -0.87 -11.81 2.46
CA ASP A 57 -1.32 -11.84 1.08
C ASP A 57 -0.60 -10.78 0.26
N LYS A 58 -0.07 -11.18 -0.90
CA LYS A 58 0.52 -10.24 -1.86
C LYS A 58 -0.60 -9.62 -2.69
N LEU A 59 -0.91 -8.35 -2.45
CA LEU A 59 -1.95 -7.65 -3.21
C LEU A 59 -1.46 -7.21 -4.61
N ASN A 60 -0.19 -6.84 -4.71
CA ASN A 60 0.50 -6.51 -5.95
C ASN A 60 2.03 -6.51 -5.74
N GLU A 61 2.80 -6.12 -6.76
CA GLU A 61 4.28 -6.07 -6.69
C GLU A 61 4.85 -5.07 -5.67
N SER A 62 4.02 -4.24 -5.04
CA SER A 62 4.44 -3.21 -4.10
C SER A 62 3.55 -3.13 -2.85
N SER A 63 2.72 -4.14 -2.58
CA SER A 63 1.87 -4.18 -1.39
C SER A 63 1.62 -5.63 -0.92
N LEU A 64 1.78 -5.83 0.38
CA LEU A 64 1.37 -7.02 1.14
C LEU A 64 0.37 -6.56 2.20
N LYS A 65 -0.70 -7.32 2.39
CA LYS A 65 -1.57 -7.18 3.56
C LYS A 65 -1.52 -8.44 4.37
N GLY A 66 -1.64 -8.31 5.68
CA GLY A 66 -1.60 -9.45 6.57
C GLY A 66 -2.39 -9.21 7.83
N PHE A 67 -2.41 -10.22 8.67
CA PHE A 67 -2.96 -10.13 10.01
C PHE A 67 -2.22 -11.08 10.94
N ALA A 68 -1.96 -10.61 12.15
CA ALA A 68 -1.49 -11.45 13.24
C ALA A 68 -2.71 -12.01 13.99
N TYR A 69 -2.66 -13.29 14.36
CA TYR A 69 -3.74 -13.93 15.07
C TYR A 69 -3.27 -14.99 16.08
N LYS A 70 -4.13 -15.27 17.04
CA LYS A 70 -3.99 -16.39 17.97
C LYS A 70 -5.02 -17.46 17.67
N LEU A 71 -4.67 -18.71 17.94
CA LEU A 71 -5.62 -19.81 17.97
C LEU A 71 -6.05 -20.03 19.42
N GLU A 72 -7.28 -19.66 19.76
CA GLU A 72 -7.86 -19.84 21.09
C GLU A 72 -9.07 -20.77 20.95
N GLU A 73 -9.02 -21.95 21.57
CA GLU A 73 -10.07 -22.99 21.46
C GLU A 73 -10.43 -23.36 20.00
N GLY A 74 -9.43 -23.37 19.10
CA GLY A 74 -9.65 -23.65 17.68
C GLY A 74 -10.29 -22.50 16.90
N ARG A 75 -10.51 -21.34 17.53
CA ARG A 75 -11.01 -20.13 16.87
C ARG A 75 -9.88 -19.14 16.64
N ILE A 76 -9.91 -18.49 15.47
CA ILE A 76 -8.99 -17.42 15.11
C ILE A 76 -9.43 -16.15 15.84
N ARG A 77 -8.52 -15.59 16.63
CA ARG A 77 -8.64 -14.25 17.20
C ARG A 77 -7.57 -13.36 16.57
N VAL A 78 -8.00 -12.48 15.66
CA VAL A 78 -7.11 -11.48 15.06
C VAL A 78 -6.69 -10.50 16.15
N THR A 79 -5.38 -10.26 16.26
CA THR A 79 -4.82 -9.30 17.21
C THR A 79 -4.42 -8.01 16.52
N GLU A 80 -3.90 -8.11 15.29
CA GLU A 80 -3.42 -6.96 14.51
C GLU A 80 -3.70 -7.17 13.02
N TYR A 81 -4.03 -6.07 12.33
CA TYR A 81 -3.96 -5.98 10.87
C TYR A 81 -2.63 -5.37 10.48
N LEU A 82 -1.99 -5.94 9.47
CA LEU A 82 -0.66 -5.59 9.02
C LEU A 82 -0.70 -5.18 7.55
N GLU A 83 0.09 -4.19 7.18
CA GLU A 83 0.30 -3.81 5.79
C GLU A 83 1.76 -3.48 5.57
N ILE A 84 2.35 -3.98 4.49
CA ILE A 84 3.60 -3.44 3.95
C ILE A 84 3.21 -2.84 2.60
N GLY A 85 3.56 -1.59 2.35
CA GLY A 85 3.14 -0.91 1.13
C GLY A 85 3.99 0.31 0.82
N ARG A 86 3.87 0.82 -0.40
CA ARG A 86 4.48 2.11 -0.76
C ARG A 86 3.59 3.25 -0.26
N LYS A 87 4.15 4.14 0.56
CA LYS A 87 3.58 5.44 0.89
C LYS A 87 4.55 6.51 0.41
N ASN A 88 4.14 7.33 -0.56
CA ASN A 88 5.03 8.24 -1.29
C ASN A 88 6.22 7.48 -1.95
N GLN A 89 7.45 7.83 -1.61
CA GLN A 89 8.67 7.18 -2.12
C GLN A 89 9.19 6.07 -1.20
N ASP A 90 8.54 5.85 -0.05
CA ASP A 90 9.01 4.96 1.00
C ASP A 90 8.22 3.66 1.03
N VAL A 91 8.88 2.57 1.42
CA VAL A 91 8.21 1.33 1.82
C VAL A 91 7.94 1.43 3.33
N VAL A 92 6.69 1.23 3.71
CA VAL A 92 6.19 1.40 5.08
C VAL A 92 5.51 0.12 5.54
N TYR A 93 5.83 -0.32 6.75
CA TYR A 93 5.06 -1.31 7.51
C TYR A 93 4.07 -0.57 8.40
N THR A 94 2.80 -0.93 8.35
CA THR A 94 1.72 -0.37 9.18
C THR A 94 1.09 -1.49 9.99
N ALA A 95 0.99 -1.33 11.32
CA ALA A 95 0.25 -2.24 12.19
C ALA A 95 -0.93 -1.52 12.84
N THR A 96 -2.11 -2.14 12.80
CA THR A 96 -3.35 -1.62 13.39
C THR A 96 -3.92 -2.65 14.37
N LEU A 97 -4.09 -2.28 15.64
CA LEU A 97 -4.67 -3.17 16.65
C LEU A 97 -6.15 -3.45 16.35
N ALA A 98 -6.53 -4.73 16.34
CA ALA A 98 -7.90 -5.13 15.99
C ALA A 98 -8.96 -4.69 17.04
N ASP A 99 -8.56 -4.56 18.30
CA ASP A 99 -9.46 -4.23 19.42
C ASP A 99 -9.61 -2.71 19.68
N GLN A 100 -8.92 -1.84 18.91
CA GLN A 100 -9.01 -0.39 19.07
C GLN A 100 -9.96 0.24 18.03
N ASN A 101 -11.12 0.69 18.50
CA ASN A 101 -12.25 1.22 17.71
C ASN A 101 -11.99 2.52 16.91
N GLN A 102 -10.73 2.95 16.76
CA GLN A 102 -10.35 4.11 15.94
C GLN A 102 -9.43 3.78 14.76
N GLY A 103 -8.95 2.54 14.65
CA GLY A 103 -8.32 2.01 13.44
C GLY A 103 -7.04 2.71 12.96
N GLU A 104 -6.44 3.61 13.75
CA GLU A 104 -5.19 4.26 13.37
C GLU A 104 -4.04 3.26 13.39
N GLY A 105 -3.37 3.14 12.24
CA GLY A 105 -2.19 2.29 12.10
C GLY A 105 -0.92 3.02 12.56
N VAL A 106 0.01 2.26 13.13
CA VAL A 106 1.35 2.74 13.48
C VAL A 106 2.29 2.42 12.33
N ASP A 107 2.87 3.47 11.75
CA ASP A 107 3.77 3.37 10.59
C ASP A 107 5.25 3.21 11.01
N PHE A 108 5.96 2.32 10.33
CA PHE A 108 7.39 2.07 10.46
C PHE A 108 8.04 2.11 9.07
N LYS A 109 9.00 3.01 8.87
CA LYS A 109 9.64 3.21 7.58
C LYS A 109 10.78 2.22 7.36
N LEU A 110 10.87 1.64 6.17
CA LEU A 110 11.97 0.76 5.78
C LEU A 110 13.29 1.57 5.67
N VAL A 111 14.33 1.14 6.40
CA VAL A 111 15.66 1.78 6.37
C VAL A 111 16.75 0.90 5.74
N ALA A 112 16.55 -0.42 5.64
CA ALA A 112 17.46 -1.35 4.99
C ALA A 112 16.69 -2.60 4.53
N ALA A 113 17.09 -3.19 3.40
CA ALA A 113 16.40 -4.32 2.75
C ALA A 113 17.34 -5.42 2.18
N GLU A 114 18.66 -5.30 2.32
CA GLU A 114 19.60 -6.30 1.78
C GLU A 114 19.55 -7.60 2.60
N GLY A 115 18.63 -8.49 2.24
CA GLY A 115 18.35 -9.75 2.93
C GLY A 115 17.72 -9.59 4.32
N VAL A 116 17.53 -8.35 4.77
CA VAL A 116 16.98 -7.99 6.09
C VAL A 116 16.14 -6.73 5.94
N TRP A 117 14.84 -6.82 6.21
CA TRP A 117 13.90 -5.72 6.11
C TRP A 117 13.73 -5.07 7.48
N ASN A 118 14.34 -3.89 7.64
CA ASN A 118 14.35 -3.15 8.89
C ASN A 118 13.34 -1.99 8.81
N PHE A 119 12.20 -2.14 9.49
CA PHE A 119 11.18 -1.11 9.61
C PHE A 119 11.36 -0.37 10.93
N VAL A 120 11.44 0.96 10.89
CA VAL A 120 11.81 1.79 12.05
C VAL A 120 10.82 2.94 12.23
N ASN A 121 10.43 3.17 13.47
CA ASN A 121 9.72 4.34 13.96
C ASN A 121 10.38 4.81 15.27
N PRO A 122 11.35 5.74 15.22
CA PRO A 122 12.11 6.15 16.40
C PRO A 122 11.29 6.93 17.44
N VAL A 123 10.09 7.41 17.06
CA VAL A 123 9.24 8.23 17.94
C VAL A 123 8.13 7.41 18.61
N HIS A 124 7.94 6.15 18.22
CA HIS A 124 7.02 5.24 18.89
C HIS A 124 7.59 4.78 20.25
N ASP A 125 6.75 4.40 21.20
CA ASP A 125 7.17 4.06 22.56
C ASP A 125 7.78 2.65 22.65
N PHE A 126 7.09 1.64 22.14
CA PHE A 126 7.58 0.30 21.85
C PHE A 126 6.56 -0.45 20.98
N PRO A 127 6.95 -1.09 19.87
CA PRO A 127 8.31 -1.20 19.35
C PRO A 127 8.75 0.05 18.60
N GLN A 128 10.06 0.24 18.44
CA GLN A 128 10.62 1.25 17.54
C GLN A 128 11.22 0.62 16.28
N LYS A 129 11.50 -0.68 16.32
CA LYS A 129 12.13 -1.43 15.24
C LYS A 129 11.47 -2.79 15.09
N ILE A 130 11.10 -3.12 13.86
CA ILE A 130 10.60 -4.43 13.45
C ILE A 130 11.50 -4.92 12.31
N VAL A 131 12.04 -6.12 12.45
CA VAL A 131 12.95 -6.70 11.46
C VAL A 131 12.42 -8.04 10.99
N TYR A 132 12.33 -8.22 9.68
CA TYR A 132 12.13 -9.52 9.06
C TYR A 132 13.39 -9.96 8.31
N ARG A 133 13.78 -11.22 8.48
CA ARG A 133 14.89 -11.85 7.76
C ARG A 133 14.48 -13.23 7.30
N GLU A 134 14.63 -13.48 6.00
CA GLU A 134 14.48 -14.83 5.45
C GLU A 134 15.67 -15.69 5.90
N LEU A 135 15.41 -16.80 6.60
CA LEU A 135 16.44 -17.78 6.95
C LEU A 135 16.47 -18.92 5.93
N SER A 136 15.29 -19.36 5.50
CA SER A 136 15.07 -20.34 4.46
C SER A 136 13.66 -20.18 3.89
N ALA A 137 13.30 -20.98 2.89
CA ALA A 137 11.94 -21.01 2.36
C ALA A 137 10.87 -21.27 3.45
N ASN A 138 11.24 -21.92 4.56
CA ASN A 138 10.31 -22.36 5.62
C ASN A 138 10.52 -21.70 6.97
N GLU A 139 11.53 -20.84 7.09
CA GLU A 139 11.86 -20.18 8.35
C GLU A 139 12.14 -18.70 8.11
N ILE A 140 11.48 -17.86 8.89
CA ILE A 140 11.80 -16.44 8.99
C ILE A 140 12.20 -16.10 10.41
N PHE A 141 13.06 -15.12 10.54
CA PHE A 141 13.44 -14.53 11.81
C PHE A 141 12.79 -13.15 11.94
N VAL A 142 12.15 -12.93 13.08
CA VAL A 142 11.51 -11.66 13.44
C VAL A 142 12.19 -11.08 14.67
N GLU A 143 12.56 -9.81 14.63
CA GLU A 143 13.04 -9.03 15.78
C GLU A 143 12.11 -7.85 16.00
N VAL A 144 11.72 -7.64 17.26
CA VAL A 144 10.90 -6.52 17.71
C VAL A 144 11.65 -5.85 18.86
N SER A 145 12.12 -4.61 18.66
CA SER A 145 12.98 -3.92 19.64
C SER A 145 12.72 -2.42 19.72
N ASP A 146 13.32 -1.79 20.73
CA ASP A 146 13.40 -0.33 20.88
C ASP A 146 14.58 0.29 20.12
N GLY A 147 15.32 -0.48 19.32
CA GLY A 147 16.53 -0.01 18.63
C GLY A 147 17.74 0.27 19.54
N ALA A 148 17.59 0.19 20.86
CA ALA A 148 18.62 0.43 21.87
C ALA A 148 19.05 -0.86 22.61
N GLY A 149 18.57 -2.03 22.16
CA GLY A 149 18.98 -3.34 22.63
C GLY A 149 17.95 -4.03 23.53
N LYS A 150 16.83 -3.38 23.89
CA LYS A 150 15.70 -4.04 24.55
C LYS A 150 14.71 -4.52 23.49
N GLY A 151 14.36 -5.79 23.57
CA GLY A 151 13.43 -6.36 22.62
C GLY A 151 13.34 -7.86 22.77
N PHE A 152 12.71 -8.49 21.78
CA PHE A 152 12.64 -9.93 21.66
C PHE A 152 12.78 -10.32 20.19
N SER A 153 13.18 -11.56 19.97
CA SER A 153 13.19 -12.16 18.65
C SER A 153 12.64 -13.57 18.73
N TYR A 154 12.15 -14.04 17.60
CA TYR A 154 11.59 -15.37 17.46
C TYR A 154 11.71 -15.80 16.00
N LYS A 155 11.72 -17.12 15.82
CA LYS A 155 11.53 -17.71 14.51
C LYS A 155 10.05 -17.88 14.25
N MET A 156 9.66 -17.77 13.00
CA MET A 156 8.38 -18.28 12.53
C MET A 156 8.61 -19.35 11.47
N ILE A 157 7.82 -20.41 11.56
CA ILE A 157 7.88 -21.58 10.70
C ILE A 157 6.70 -21.50 9.74
N ARG A 158 6.99 -21.60 8.44
CA ARG A 158 5.96 -21.61 7.40
C ARG A 158 4.96 -22.71 7.70
N GLN A 159 3.70 -22.35 7.83
CA GLN A 159 2.62 -23.30 7.91
C GLN A 159 2.18 -23.61 6.50
N TYR A 160 2.55 -24.81 6.05
CA TYR A 160 1.76 -25.51 5.06
C TYR A 160 0.53 -26.04 5.78
N VAL A 161 -0.36 -25.12 6.21
CA VAL A 161 -1.75 -25.52 6.37
C VAL A 161 -2.09 -26.13 5.02
N GLN A 162 -2.57 -27.38 5.01
CA GLN A 162 -3.15 -27.93 3.80
C GLN A 162 -4.18 -26.89 3.40
N ASP A 163 -3.84 -26.17 2.35
CA ASP A 163 -4.58 -25.02 1.93
C ASP A 163 -5.99 -25.58 1.71
N THR A 164 -6.97 -25.11 2.48
CA THR A 164 -8.35 -25.48 2.19
C THR A 164 -8.79 -24.89 0.85
N THR A 165 -7.88 -24.23 0.13
CA THR A 165 -7.83 -24.24 -1.34
C THR A 165 -7.67 -25.67 -1.86
N SER A 166 -8.73 -26.46 -1.74
CA SER A 166 -9.03 -27.40 -2.82
C SER A 166 -8.96 -26.58 -4.11
N ALA A 167 -8.00 -26.88 -4.98
CA ALA A 167 -7.86 -26.20 -6.26
C ALA A 167 -9.24 -26.10 -6.89
N ASN A 168 -9.72 -24.87 -7.13
CA ASN A 168 -11.09 -24.66 -7.57
C ASN A 168 -11.27 -25.37 -8.93
N PRO A 169 -12.06 -26.46 -9.02
CA PRO A 169 -12.21 -27.18 -10.28
C PRO A 169 -12.91 -26.34 -11.35
N ALA A 170 -13.53 -25.23 -10.95
CA ALA A 170 -14.15 -24.24 -11.83
C ALA A 170 -13.24 -23.02 -12.08
N TYR A 171 -11.94 -23.07 -11.75
CA TYR A 171 -11.02 -21.97 -12.03
C TYR A 171 -10.93 -21.72 -13.55
N ASP A 172 -11.24 -20.49 -13.95
CA ASP A 172 -11.10 -20.01 -15.31
C ASP A 172 -10.00 -18.95 -15.36
N ALA A 173 -8.82 -19.36 -15.84
CA ALA A 173 -7.64 -18.49 -15.94
C ALA A 173 -7.87 -17.31 -16.90
N ALA A 174 -8.64 -17.50 -17.97
CA ALA A 174 -8.92 -16.45 -18.94
C ALA A 174 -9.85 -15.39 -18.33
N LEU A 175 -10.86 -15.83 -17.58
CA LEU A 175 -11.75 -14.94 -16.83
C LEU A 175 -10.99 -14.18 -15.75
N ALA A 176 -10.16 -14.87 -14.95
CA ALA A 176 -9.35 -14.24 -13.92
C ALA A 176 -8.41 -13.17 -14.51
N GLY A 177 -7.71 -13.49 -15.59
CA GLY A 177 -6.84 -12.54 -16.31
C GLY A 177 -7.61 -11.35 -16.89
N ARG A 178 -8.78 -11.57 -17.52
CA ARG A 178 -9.63 -10.50 -18.05
C ARG A 178 -10.10 -9.54 -16.95
N LEU A 179 -10.44 -10.08 -15.78
CA LEU A 179 -10.96 -9.29 -14.67
C LEU A 179 -9.87 -8.68 -13.79
N GLY A 180 -8.60 -9.08 -13.98
CA GLY A 180 -7.47 -8.65 -13.18
C GLY A 180 -7.50 -9.22 -11.77
N GLY A 181 -8.03 -10.43 -11.60
CA GLY A 181 -8.03 -11.14 -10.32
C GLY A 181 -6.66 -11.74 -10.02
N ASP A 182 -6.24 -11.64 -8.77
CA ASP A 182 -5.12 -12.39 -8.21
C ASP A 182 -5.45 -13.88 -8.03
N ASP A 183 -4.58 -14.63 -7.36
CA ASP A 183 -4.74 -16.07 -7.12
C ASP A 183 -6.02 -16.40 -6.32
N TYR A 184 -6.58 -15.44 -5.59
CA TYR A 184 -7.84 -15.57 -4.86
C TYR A 184 -9.06 -15.11 -5.67
N GLY A 185 -8.87 -14.64 -6.90
CA GLY A 185 -9.93 -14.04 -7.72
C GLY A 185 -10.37 -12.67 -7.24
N MET A 186 -9.48 -11.93 -6.57
CA MET A 186 -9.73 -10.65 -5.93
C MET A 186 -8.85 -9.55 -6.57
N LYS A 187 -9.21 -8.28 -6.36
CA LYS A 187 -8.37 -7.14 -6.77
C LYS A 187 -8.66 -5.90 -5.94
N SER A 188 -7.78 -4.90 -6.09
CA SER A 188 -7.95 -3.59 -5.48
C SER A 188 -8.94 -2.70 -6.24
N TYR A 189 -9.72 -1.95 -5.45
CA TYR A 189 -10.70 -0.95 -5.84
C TYR A 189 -10.53 0.29 -4.95
N PHE A 190 -11.22 1.37 -5.30
CA PHE A 190 -11.44 2.47 -4.35
C PHE A 190 -12.90 2.49 -3.91
N LEU A 191 -13.13 2.25 -2.62
CA LEU A 191 -14.41 2.46 -1.97
C LEU A 191 -14.56 3.93 -1.61
N VAL A 192 -15.64 4.54 -2.06
CA VAL A 192 -15.97 5.93 -1.76
C VAL A 192 -17.24 5.95 -0.94
N ILE A 193 -17.20 6.62 0.20
CA ILE A 193 -18.38 6.93 0.99
C ILE A 193 -18.71 8.41 0.77
N LEU A 194 -19.81 8.69 0.08
CA LEU A 194 -20.32 10.05 -0.09
C LEU A 194 -20.99 10.50 1.20
N LYS A 195 -20.78 11.76 1.58
CA LYS A 195 -21.40 12.41 2.74
C LYS A 195 -21.91 13.80 2.38
N THR A 196 -22.65 14.41 3.31
CA THR A 196 -23.12 15.79 3.14
C THR A 196 -21.92 16.74 3.09
N GLY A 197 -21.82 17.57 2.06
CA GLY A 197 -20.74 18.56 1.94
C GLY A 197 -20.99 19.82 2.78
N SER A 198 -20.01 20.72 2.78
CA SER A 198 -20.04 21.96 3.58
C SER A 198 -20.91 23.07 2.97
N ASN A 199 -21.30 22.96 1.70
CA ASN A 199 -22.14 23.96 1.05
C ASN A 199 -23.61 23.81 1.48
N THR A 200 -24.11 24.80 2.22
CA THR A 200 -25.49 24.86 2.72
C THR A 200 -26.36 25.85 1.93
N THR A 201 -26.03 26.13 0.68
CA THR A 201 -26.82 27.03 -0.18
C THR A 201 -28.27 26.59 -0.30
N ALA A 202 -29.17 27.55 -0.48
CA ALA A 202 -30.59 27.32 -0.77
C ALA A 202 -30.92 27.57 -2.26
N GLU A 203 -29.91 27.82 -3.10
CA GLU A 203 -30.09 28.12 -4.51
C GLU A 203 -30.55 26.88 -5.29
N ARG A 204 -31.85 26.83 -5.57
CA ARG A 204 -32.51 25.67 -6.16
C ARG A 204 -31.95 25.28 -7.54
N GLU A 205 -31.57 26.25 -8.36
CA GLU A 205 -31.00 26.00 -9.69
C GLU A 205 -29.63 25.35 -9.60
N LEU A 206 -28.72 25.90 -8.77
CA LEU A 206 -27.40 25.33 -8.51
C LEU A 206 -27.50 23.88 -8.01
N ILE A 207 -28.37 23.62 -7.02
CA ILE A 207 -28.57 22.28 -6.46
C ILE A 207 -29.06 21.32 -7.55
N THR A 208 -30.09 21.73 -8.30
CA THR A 208 -30.69 20.88 -9.35
C THR A 208 -29.69 20.55 -10.45
N ASN A 209 -28.95 21.54 -10.93
CA ASN A 209 -27.95 21.35 -11.97
C ASN A 209 -26.77 20.49 -11.48
N SER A 210 -26.37 20.65 -10.22
CA SER A 210 -25.27 19.86 -9.63
C SER A 210 -25.64 18.37 -9.52
N PHE A 211 -26.84 18.05 -9.01
CA PHE A 211 -27.27 16.65 -8.89
C PHE A 211 -27.68 16.01 -10.22
N ARG A 212 -28.14 16.79 -11.20
CA ARG A 212 -28.26 16.28 -12.59
C ARG A 212 -26.88 15.91 -13.13
N GLY A 213 -25.92 16.81 -13.01
CA GLY A 213 -24.54 16.56 -13.43
C GLY A 213 -23.88 15.40 -12.67
N HIS A 214 -24.24 15.17 -11.41
CA HIS A 214 -23.82 14.00 -10.63
C HIS A 214 -24.28 12.68 -11.29
N LEU A 215 -25.55 12.58 -11.68
CA LEU A 215 -26.09 11.39 -12.35
C LEU A 215 -25.48 11.17 -13.74
N ASP A 216 -25.28 12.27 -14.50
CA ASP A 216 -24.60 12.23 -15.79
C ASP A 216 -23.14 11.76 -15.62
N ASN A 217 -22.48 12.22 -14.56
CA ASN A 217 -21.12 11.82 -14.21
C ASN A 217 -21.05 10.32 -13.86
N ILE A 218 -21.97 9.80 -13.05
CA ILE A 218 -22.07 8.37 -12.74
C ILE A 218 -22.19 7.56 -14.03
N SER A 219 -23.12 7.94 -14.91
CA SER A 219 -23.33 7.25 -16.19
C SER A 219 -22.06 7.21 -17.04
N ARG A 220 -21.38 8.36 -17.18
CA ARG A 220 -20.09 8.46 -17.88
C ARG A 220 -19.03 7.55 -17.27
N LEU A 221 -18.92 7.49 -15.94
CA LEU A 221 -17.90 6.68 -15.27
C LEU A 221 -18.16 5.17 -15.40
N VAL A 222 -19.42 4.75 -15.46
CA VAL A 222 -19.77 3.36 -15.79
C VAL A 222 -19.38 3.04 -17.23
N GLU A 223 -19.71 3.91 -18.20
CA GLU A 223 -19.34 3.76 -19.62
C GLU A 223 -17.82 3.71 -19.83
N GLU A 224 -17.06 4.48 -19.04
CA GLU A 224 -15.59 4.48 -19.06
C GLU A 224 -14.96 3.27 -18.34
N ASN A 225 -15.75 2.33 -17.79
CA ASN A 225 -15.28 1.22 -16.96
C ASN A 225 -14.42 1.69 -15.78
N LYS A 226 -14.88 2.75 -15.10
CA LYS A 226 -14.24 3.32 -13.91
C LYS A 226 -15.10 3.22 -12.65
N LEU A 227 -16.40 2.98 -12.78
CA LEU A 227 -17.35 2.86 -11.67
C LEU A 227 -18.13 1.55 -11.80
N VAL A 228 -18.04 0.70 -10.79
CA VAL A 228 -18.70 -0.61 -10.78
C VAL A 228 -20.01 -0.56 -10.01
N VAL A 229 -20.02 0.08 -8.84
CA VAL A 229 -21.20 0.22 -7.98
C VAL A 229 -21.43 1.68 -7.71
N ALA A 230 -22.68 2.12 -7.85
CA ALA A 230 -23.14 3.41 -7.38
C ALA A 230 -24.54 3.26 -6.77
N GLY A 231 -24.74 3.81 -5.58
CA GLY A 231 -26.07 3.78 -4.97
C GLY A 231 -26.18 4.67 -3.73
N PRO A 232 -27.38 5.20 -3.46
CA PRO A 232 -27.63 5.99 -2.27
C PRO A 232 -27.62 5.12 -1.02
N MET A 233 -27.18 5.70 0.09
CA MET A 233 -27.34 5.12 1.42
C MET A 233 -28.64 5.64 2.06
N GLY A 234 -29.30 4.77 2.83
CA GLY A 234 -30.40 5.19 3.68
C GLY A 234 -29.95 6.18 4.76
N LYS A 235 -30.92 6.83 5.42
CA LYS A 235 -30.64 7.74 6.54
C LYS A 235 -29.86 7.01 7.64
N ASN A 236 -28.76 7.62 8.09
CA ASN A 236 -27.88 7.10 9.12
C ASN A 236 -27.30 8.26 9.95
N GLU A 237 -26.75 7.93 11.12
CA GLU A 237 -26.20 8.90 12.09
C GLU A 237 -24.92 9.58 11.59
N LEU A 238 -24.18 8.91 10.69
CA LEU A 238 -22.92 9.40 10.10
C LEU A 238 -23.14 10.35 8.91
N GLN A 239 -24.41 10.62 8.55
CA GLN A 239 -24.79 11.46 7.42
C GLN A 239 -24.24 11.01 6.06
N TYR A 240 -23.94 9.72 5.92
CA TYR A 240 -23.54 9.13 4.65
C TYR A 240 -24.71 9.12 3.66
N ARG A 241 -24.39 9.39 2.40
CA ARG A 241 -25.35 9.65 1.32
C ARG A 241 -25.31 8.61 0.22
N GLY A 242 -24.17 7.96 0.01
CA GLY A 242 -24.01 6.99 -1.07
C GLY A 242 -22.68 6.27 -1.03
N ILE A 243 -22.59 5.21 -1.81
CA ILE A 243 -21.39 4.41 -1.98
C ILE A 243 -21.03 4.40 -3.46
N PHE A 244 -19.75 4.66 -3.77
CA PHE A 244 -19.15 4.29 -5.05
C PHE A 244 -18.09 3.21 -4.85
N ILE A 245 -17.97 2.31 -5.83
CA ILE A 245 -16.81 1.41 -5.96
C ILE A 245 -16.16 1.69 -7.31
N LEU A 246 -15.01 2.37 -7.27
CA LEU A 246 -14.23 2.70 -8.44
C LEU A 246 -13.23 1.59 -8.77
N HIS A 247 -12.98 1.36 -10.05
CA HIS A 247 -12.01 0.36 -10.53
C HIS A 247 -11.22 0.90 -11.72
N ASN A 248 -10.12 0.22 -12.05
CA ASN A 248 -9.23 0.59 -13.17
C ASN A 248 -8.66 2.02 -13.04
N ILE A 249 -8.39 2.45 -11.80
CA ILE A 249 -7.74 3.71 -11.49
C ILE A 249 -6.37 3.39 -10.87
N PRO A 250 -5.26 3.95 -11.41
CA PRO A 250 -3.92 3.51 -11.03
C PRO A 250 -3.44 4.08 -9.68
N SER A 251 -4.07 5.13 -9.16
CA SER A 251 -3.67 5.78 -7.92
C SER A 251 -4.82 6.47 -7.20
N GLU A 252 -4.64 6.71 -5.89
CA GLU A 252 -5.59 7.45 -5.09
C GLU A 252 -5.74 8.91 -5.58
N ASP A 253 -4.65 9.54 -6.01
CA ASP A 253 -4.66 10.91 -6.57
C ASP A 253 -5.55 11.00 -7.83
N GLU A 254 -5.46 10.00 -8.71
CA GLU A 254 -6.33 9.92 -9.88
C GLU A 254 -7.78 9.64 -9.51
N ALA A 255 -8.04 8.84 -8.46
CA ALA A 255 -9.40 8.62 -7.96
C ALA A 255 -10.00 9.91 -7.39
N ARG A 256 -9.21 10.69 -6.65
CA ARG A 256 -9.61 12.02 -6.12
C ARG A 256 -9.87 13.00 -7.26
N ALA A 257 -9.00 13.05 -8.26
CA ALA A 257 -9.20 13.89 -9.44
C ALA A 257 -10.48 13.51 -10.20
N LEU A 258 -10.77 12.21 -10.32
CA LEU A 258 -11.99 11.70 -10.95
C LEU A 258 -13.25 12.10 -10.17
N LEU A 259 -13.24 12.00 -8.84
CA LEU A 259 -14.36 12.43 -8.00
C LEU A 259 -14.64 13.92 -8.11
N LEU A 260 -13.61 14.76 -8.29
CA LEU A 260 -13.77 16.20 -8.50
C LEU A 260 -14.38 16.60 -9.86
N THR A 261 -14.57 15.63 -10.78
CA THR A 261 -15.35 15.87 -12.01
C THR A 261 -16.86 15.89 -11.76
N ASP A 262 -17.30 15.41 -10.61
CA ASP A 262 -18.70 15.41 -10.18
C ASP A 262 -19.15 16.82 -9.73
N PRO A 263 -20.15 17.43 -10.37
CA PRO A 263 -20.59 18.77 -10.00
C PRO A 263 -21.13 18.88 -8.57
N ALA A 264 -21.74 17.83 -8.01
CA ALA A 264 -22.22 17.86 -6.62
C ALA A 264 -21.05 17.87 -5.62
N ILE A 265 -19.96 17.17 -5.94
CA ILE A 265 -18.73 17.21 -5.13
C ILE A 265 -17.99 18.53 -5.34
N LYS A 266 -17.79 18.94 -6.59
CA LYS A 266 -17.08 20.18 -6.95
C LYS A 266 -17.72 21.43 -6.32
N ASN A 267 -19.05 21.47 -6.26
CA ASN A 267 -19.79 22.57 -5.65
C ASN A 267 -19.94 22.42 -4.12
N GLY A 268 -19.35 21.38 -3.51
CA GLY A 268 -19.38 21.15 -2.06
C GLY A 268 -20.74 20.75 -1.50
N LEU A 269 -21.69 20.32 -2.34
CA LEU A 269 -22.99 19.78 -1.91
C LEU A 269 -22.83 18.35 -1.38
N LEU A 270 -21.90 17.60 -1.96
CA LEU A 270 -21.39 16.33 -1.46
C LEU A 270 -19.91 16.49 -1.10
N ASP A 271 -19.49 15.70 -0.11
CA ASP A 271 -18.09 15.44 0.21
C ASP A 271 -17.88 13.92 0.25
N TYR A 272 -16.65 13.44 0.43
CA TYR A 272 -16.36 12.01 0.38
C TYR A 272 -15.23 11.56 1.30
N GLU A 273 -15.30 10.28 1.68
CA GLU A 273 -14.19 9.51 2.24
C GLU A 273 -13.78 8.45 1.23
N LEU A 274 -12.47 8.23 1.08
CA LEU A 274 -11.89 7.37 0.06
C LEU A 274 -11.00 6.31 0.73
N PHE A 275 -11.24 5.04 0.41
CA PHE A 275 -10.52 3.91 0.98
C PHE A 275 -10.06 2.97 -0.13
N SER A 276 -8.83 2.45 -0.01
CA SER A 276 -8.40 1.30 -0.80
C SER A 276 -9.12 0.06 -0.30
N TRP A 277 -9.92 -0.57 -1.16
CA TRP A 277 -10.73 -1.73 -0.82
C TRP A 277 -10.34 -2.94 -1.67
N TYR A 278 -10.15 -4.09 -1.03
CA TYR A 278 -9.84 -5.35 -1.68
C TYR A 278 -11.11 -6.20 -1.74
N GLY A 279 -11.53 -6.56 -2.95
CA GLY A 279 -12.81 -7.20 -3.20
C GLY A 279 -12.75 -8.15 -4.39
N SER A 280 -13.84 -8.87 -4.64
CA SER A 280 -13.89 -9.83 -5.75
C SER A 280 -13.65 -9.15 -7.09
N ALA A 281 -12.75 -9.71 -7.92
CA ALA A 281 -12.50 -9.24 -9.27
C ALA A 281 -13.73 -9.45 -10.19
N ALA A 282 -14.65 -10.34 -9.80
CA ALA A 282 -15.91 -10.61 -10.50
C ALA A 282 -16.96 -9.51 -10.37
N LEU A 283 -16.74 -8.48 -9.53
CA LEU A 283 -17.74 -7.44 -9.28
C LEU A 283 -18.28 -6.80 -10.58
N PRO A 284 -17.46 -6.41 -11.58
CA PRO A 284 -18.00 -5.83 -12.82
C PRO A 284 -18.93 -6.75 -13.63
N GLU A 285 -18.90 -8.07 -13.42
CA GLU A 285 -19.75 -9.01 -14.15
C GLU A 285 -21.23 -8.88 -13.79
N TYR A 286 -21.59 -8.17 -12.70
CA TYR A 286 -22.99 -7.87 -12.41
C TYR A 286 -23.54 -6.76 -13.31
N LEU A 287 -22.70 -5.87 -13.86
CA LEU A 287 -23.17 -4.72 -14.65
C LEU A 287 -24.06 -5.13 -15.85
N PRO A 288 -23.71 -6.14 -16.67
CA PRO A 288 -24.60 -6.65 -17.72
C PRO A 288 -25.96 -7.17 -17.22
N ALA A 289 -26.03 -7.66 -15.97
CA ALA A 289 -27.30 -8.04 -15.35
C ALA A 289 -28.06 -6.80 -14.86
N SER A 290 -27.37 -5.84 -14.25
CA SER A 290 -27.93 -4.55 -13.80
C SER A 290 -28.68 -3.83 -14.92
N GLU A 291 -28.10 -3.80 -16.12
CA GLU A 291 -28.70 -3.19 -17.30
C GLU A 291 -30.03 -3.82 -17.73
N LYS A 292 -30.31 -5.05 -17.31
CA LYS A 292 -31.52 -5.79 -17.73
C LYS A 292 -32.67 -5.72 -16.72
N ILE A 293 -32.43 -5.19 -15.53
CA ILE A 293 -33.38 -5.32 -14.40
C ILE A 293 -34.11 -4.00 -14.05
N TRP A 294 -33.67 -2.86 -14.56
CA TRP A 294 -34.37 -1.60 -14.34
C TRP A 294 -35.52 -1.41 -15.36
N LYS A 295 -36.67 -0.93 -14.89
CA LYS A 295 -37.84 -0.63 -15.74
C LYS A 295 -37.84 0.81 -16.26
N LEU A 296 -37.27 1.71 -15.47
CA LEU A 296 -37.07 3.12 -15.77
C LEU A 296 -35.58 3.38 -15.61
N LYS A 297 -35.01 4.20 -16.49
CA LYS A 297 -33.60 4.55 -16.41
C LYS A 297 -33.36 5.23 -15.05
N PRO A 298 -32.55 4.63 -14.16
CA PRO A 298 -32.25 5.21 -12.86
C PRO A 298 -31.43 6.50 -12.98
#